data_AF-A0A9E2V5W1-F1
#
_entry.id   AF-A0A9E2V5W1-F1
#
_cell.length_a   1.000
_cell.length_b   1.000
_cell.length_c   1.000
_cell.angle_alpha   90.00
_cell.angle_beta   90.00
_cell.angle_gamma   90.00
#
_symmetry.space_group_name_H-M   'P 1'
#
loop_
_entity.id
_entity.type
_entity.pdbx_description
1 polymer ?
#
loop_
_entity_poly.entity_id
_entity_poly.type
_entity_poly.pdbx_seq_one_letter_code
_entity_poly.pdbx_strand_id
1 'polypeptide(L)'
;MHELKILNVGDDTYIVMSKGHHDPHEFMRAVRADGYTWPLGMPEHKWVRAVPTKDKSRTCLYVFTEPHARGALPATYAWEAHGENLYEVLAPTTATEVG
;
A
#
# COMPACT_ATOMS: atom_id res chain seq x y z
N MET A 1 0.68 7.03 -16.15
CA MET A 1 -0.07 7.30 -14.91
C MET A 1 -0.75 6.00 -14.52
N HIS A 2 -0.53 5.50 -13.31
CA HIS A 2 -1.21 4.28 -12.86
C HIS A 2 -2.51 4.66 -12.15
N GLU A 3 -3.58 3.90 -12.39
CA GLU A 3 -4.83 4.04 -11.64
C GLU A 3 -4.62 3.65 -10.18
N LEU A 4 -5.20 4.42 -9.27
CA LEU A 4 -5.18 4.12 -7.85
C LEU A 4 -6.17 2.98 -7.58
N LYS A 5 -5.63 1.77 -7.39
CA LYS A 5 -6.41 0.55 -7.13
C LYS A 5 -5.74 -0.28 -6.05
N ILE A 6 -6.45 -0.54 -4.96
CA ILE A 6 -5.91 -1.26 -3.81
C ILE A 6 -5.92 -2.76 -4.08
N LEU A 7 -4.80 -3.41 -3.79
CA LEU A 7 -4.59 -4.84 -3.90
C LEU A 7 -4.12 -5.37 -2.54
N ASN A 8 -4.79 -6.40 -2.01
CA ASN A 8 -4.22 -7.22 -0.93
C ASN A 8 -3.09 -8.08 -1.53
N VAL A 9 -1.88 -7.95 -0.99
CA VAL A 9 -0.71 -8.73 -1.39
C VAL A 9 -0.07 -9.52 -0.23
N GLY A 10 -0.59 -9.37 0.99
CA GLY A 10 -0.03 -9.97 2.20
C GLY A 10 -0.60 -11.34 2.59
N ASP A 11 -1.60 -11.84 1.86
CA ASP A 11 -2.35 -13.04 2.26
C ASP A 11 -3.01 -12.87 3.63
N ASP A 12 -2.60 -13.69 4.60
CA ASP A 12 -2.93 -13.62 6.01
C ASP A 12 -2.24 -12.46 6.73
N THR A 13 -1.26 -11.80 6.08
CA THR A 13 -0.63 -10.57 6.60
C THR A 13 -1.36 -9.34 6.07
N TYR A 14 -1.53 -8.31 6.90
CA TYR A 14 -2.12 -7.05 6.45
C TYR A 14 -1.12 -6.24 5.61
N ILE A 15 -1.08 -6.53 4.31
CA ILE A 15 -0.26 -5.79 3.35
C ILE A 15 -1.11 -5.43 2.14
N VAL A 16 -1.22 -4.12 1.90
CA VAL A 16 -1.91 -3.57 0.74
C VAL A 16 -0.94 -2.81 -0.14
N MET A 17 -1.19 -2.82 -1.45
CA MET A 17 -0.44 -2.02 -2.40
C MET A 17 -1.32 -1.42 -3.49
N SER A 18 -0.79 -0.44 -4.20
CA SER A 18 -1.32 0.04 -5.48
C SER A 18 -0.13 0.23 -6.42
N LYS A 19 -0.33 -0.06 -7.71
CA LYS A 19 0.70 0.22 -8.73
C LYS A 19 0.78 1.73 -8.94
N GLY A 20 1.98 2.30 -9.01
CA GLY A 20 2.23 3.73 -9.03
C GLY A 20 2.72 4.27 -7.69
N HIS A 21 3.51 5.35 -7.72
CA HIS A 21 3.86 6.14 -6.54
C HIS A 21 2.77 7.20 -6.34
N HIS A 22 1.76 6.85 -5.57
CA HIS A 22 0.63 7.71 -5.22
C HIS A 22 0.92 8.55 -3.99
N ASP A 23 0.20 9.66 -3.81
CA ASP A 23 0.21 10.38 -2.53
C ASP A 23 -0.19 9.42 -1.39
N PRO A 24 0.57 9.35 -0.27
CA PRO A 24 0.27 8.44 0.83
C PRO A 24 -1.12 8.64 1.43
N HIS A 25 -1.64 9.87 1.47
CA HIS A 25 -2.96 10.14 2.05
C HIS A 25 -4.10 9.80 1.08
N GLU A 26 -3.94 10.05 -0.22
CA GLU A 26 -4.86 9.53 -1.25
C GLU A 26 -4.92 8.01 -1.23
N PHE A 27 -3.77 7.35 -1.12
CA PHE A 27 -3.68 5.91 -1.00
C PHE A 27 -4.44 5.41 0.23
N MET A 28 -4.18 5.97 1.42
CA MET A 28 -4.89 5.54 2.64
C MET A 28 -6.39 5.84 2.59
N ARG A 29 -6.81 6.97 2.03
CA ARG A 29 -8.25 7.24 1.81
C ARG A 29 -8.90 6.16 0.97
N ALA A 30 -8.25 5.71 -0.10
CA ALA A 30 -8.76 4.64 -0.93
C ALA A 30 -8.74 3.27 -0.25
N VAL A 31 -7.70 2.96 0.54
CA VAL A 31 -7.66 1.74 1.37
C VAL A 31 -8.88 1.69 2.29
N ARG A 32 -9.24 2.80 2.93
CA ARG A 32 -10.43 2.89 3.78
C ARG A 32 -11.74 2.84 2.97
N ALA A 33 -11.79 3.49 1.81
CA ALA A 33 -12.95 3.46 0.91
C ALA A 33 -13.24 2.05 0.37
N ASP A 34 -12.19 1.25 0.13
CA ASP A 34 -12.30 -0.15 -0.29
C ASP A 34 -12.66 -1.11 0.89
N GLY A 35 -12.88 -0.56 2.09
CA GLY A 35 -13.39 -1.28 3.25
C GLY A 35 -12.33 -1.95 4.14
N TYR A 36 -11.03 -1.73 3.88
CA TYR A 36 -9.98 -2.26 4.74
C TYR A 36 -9.89 -1.48 6.06
N THR A 37 -10.24 -2.14 7.16
CA THR A 37 -10.14 -1.59 8.53
C THR A 37 -8.85 -1.99 9.25
N TRP A 38 -7.86 -2.48 8.50
CA TRP A 38 -6.63 -3.03 9.07
C TRP A 38 -5.73 -1.95 9.71
N PRO A 39 -5.01 -2.31 10.79
CA PRO A 39 -4.05 -1.43 11.44
C PRO A 39 -2.80 -1.31 10.56
N LEU A 40 -2.72 -0.24 9.76
CA LEU A 40 -1.66 -0.06 8.77
C LEU A 40 -0.78 1.14 9.14
N GLY A 41 0.50 1.07 8.78
CA GLY A 41 1.44 2.17 8.92
C GLY A 41 1.37 3.19 7.78
N MET A 42 2.25 4.19 7.84
CA MET A 42 2.42 5.17 6.77
C MET A 42 2.79 4.47 5.44
N PRO A 43 2.10 4.76 4.32
CA PRO A 43 2.47 4.16 3.05
C PRO A 43 3.85 4.59 2.56
N GLU A 44 4.58 3.65 1.96
CA GLU A 44 5.90 3.88 1.39
C GLU A 44 5.91 3.64 -0.12
N HIS A 45 6.71 4.44 -0.83
CA HIS A 45 7.01 4.22 -2.24
C HIS A 45 8.09 3.14 -2.40
N LYS A 46 7.75 2.10 -3.15
CA LYS A 46 8.62 0.97 -3.46
C LYS A 46 8.71 0.77 -4.97
N TRP A 47 9.73 0.03 -5.38
CA TRP A 47 9.82 -0.54 -6.71
C TRP A 47 9.65 -2.04 -6.58
N VAL A 48 8.80 -2.63 -7.41
CA VAL A 48 8.52 -4.07 -7.41
C VAL A 48 8.63 -4.65 -8.80
N ARG A 49 8.84 -5.96 -8.89
CA ARG A 49 8.62 -6.75 -10.10
C ARG A 49 7.51 -7.75 -9.85
N ALA A 50 6.65 -7.96 -10.84
CA ALA A 50 5.68 -9.05 -10.82
C ALA A 50 6.37 -10.34 -11.29
N VAL A 51 6.42 -11.35 -10.44
CA VAL A 51 6.97 -12.67 -10.77
C VAL A 51 5.85 -13.71 -10.80
N PRO A 52 5.83 -14.64 -11.78
CA PRO A 52 4.85 -15.72 -11.80
C PRO A 52 4.90 -16.56 -10.52
N THR A 53 3.74 -17.05 -10.08
CA THR A 53 3.64 -17.98 -8.95
C THR A 53 2.90 -19.25 -9.34
N LYS A 54 3.19 -20.33 -8.61
CA LYS A 54 2.45 -21.61 -8.72
C LYS A 54 1.19 -21.62 -7.86
N ASP A 55 1.04 -20.63 -6.97
CA ASP A 55 -0.16 -20.47 -6.15
C ASP A 55 -1.36 -20.15 -7.03
N LYS A 56 -2.41 -20.98 -6.93
CA LYS A 56 -3.63 -20.84 -7.75
C LYS A 56 -4.51 -19.66 -7.32
N SER A 57 -4.32 -19.12 -6.12
CA SER A 57 -5.07 -17.96 -5.62
C SER A 57 -4.56 -16.63 -6.17
N ARG A 58 -3.38 -16.62 -6.80
CA ARG A 58 -2.67 -15.41 -7.24
C ARG A 58 -2.15 -15.56 -8.65
N THR A 59 -2.27 -14.49 -9.45
CA THR A 59 -1.64 -14.46 -10.78
C THR A 59 -0.13 -14.24 -10.70
N CYS A 60 0.34 -13.48 -9.71
CA CYS A 60 1.76 -13.16 -9.54
C CYS A 60 2.09 -12.80 -8.09
N LEU A 61 3.38 -12.82 -7.75
CA LEU A 61 3.94 -12.21 -6.54
C LEU A 61 4.60 -10.90 -6.91
N TYR A 62 4.56 -9.94 -6.00
CA TYR A 62 5.32 -8.70 -6.12
C TYR A 62 6.56 -8.78 -5.24
N VAL A 63 7.74 -8.64 -5.85
CA VAL A 63 9.03 -8.72 -5.16
C VAL A 63 9.71 -7.37 -5.26
N PHE A 64 10.22 -6.83 -4.15
CA PHE A 64 10.95 -5.56 -4.17
C PHE A 64 12.18 -5.64 -5.06
N THR A 65 12.47 -4.54 -5.74
CA THR A 65 13.57 -4.43 -6.69
C THR A 65 14.10 -3.00 -6.72
N GLU A 66 15.17 -2.79 -7.48
CA GLU A 66 15.74 -1.46 -7.66
C GLU A 66 14.94 -0.65 -8.70
N PRO A 67 14.93 0.68 -8.58
CA PRO A 67 14.45 1.55 -9.64
C PRO A 67 15.12 1.20 -10.98
N HIS A 68 14.36 1.24 -12.08
CA HIS A 68 14.84 0.99 -13.45
C HIS A 68 15.36 -0.42 -13.76
N ALA A 69 15.34 -1.36 -12.81
CA ALA A 69 15.59 -2.76 -13.13
C ALA A 69 14.57 -3.27 -14.17
N ARG A 70 14.95 -4.26 -14.98
CA ARG A 70 14.08 -4.78 -16.05
C ARG A 70 12.78 -5.32 -15.47
N GLY A 71 11.66 -4.73 -15.85
CA GLY A 71 10.32 -5.10 -15.36
C GLY A 71 9.97 -4.52 -13.97
N ALA A 72 10.79 -3.61 -13.44
CA ALA A 72 10.46 -2.85 -12.26
C ALA A 72 9.28 -1.90 -12.54
N LEU A 73 8.34 -1.86 -11.61
CA LEU A 73 7.22 -0.94 -11.60
C LEU A 73 7.15 -0.20 -10.25
N PRO A 74 6.79 1.09 -10.26
CA PRO A 74 6.57 1.83 -9.03
C PRO A 74 5.32 1.30 -8.32
N ALA A 75 5.32 1.31 -6.99
CA ALA A 75 4.19 0.92 -6.17
C ALA A 75 4.17 1.69 -4.85
N THR A 76 2.98 1.98 -4.33
CA THR A 76 2.77 2.46 -2.96
C THR A 76 2.31 1.27 -2.13
N TYR A 77 2.96 1.02 -1.00
CA TYR A 77 2.69 -0.10 -0.08
C TYR A 77 2.35 0.41 1.31
N ALA A 78 1.48 -0.29 2.02
CA ALA A 78 1.35 -0.16 3.47
C ALA A 78 1.32 -1.56 4.11
N TRP A 79 1.92 -1.67 5.30
CA TRP A 79 2.02 -2.89 6.09
C TRP A 79 1.32 -2.73 7.42
N GLU A 80 1.05 -3.85 8.06
CA GLU A 80 0.64 -3.90 9.45
C GLU A 80 1.56 -3.04 10.32
N ALA A 81 0.94 -2.25 11.19
CA ALA A 81 1.64 -1.45 12.18
C ALA A 81 0.86 -1.43 13.50
N HIS A 82 1.53 -1.05 14.58
CA HIS A 82 0.94 -0.99 15.91
C HIS A 82 1.41 0.24 16.68
N GLY A 83 0.58 0.67 17.64
CA GLY A 83 0.90 1.77 18.56
C GLY A 83 1.17 3.08 17.82
N GLU A 84 2.29 3.71 18.15
CA GLU A 84 2.72 5.00 17.58
C GLU A 84 3.04 4.96 16.08
N ASN A 85 3.20 3.76 15.50
CA ASN A 85 3.50 3.57 14.08
C ASN A 85 2.24 3.46 13.20
N LEU A 86 1.05 3.49 13.80
CA LEU A 86 -0.22 3.49 13.05
C LEU A 86 -0.34 4.75 12.20
N TYR A 87 -0.84 4.61 10.98
CA TYR A 87 -1.08 5.72 10.07
C TYR A 87 -1.93 6.82 10.73
N GLU A 88 -3.00 6.45 11.44
CA GLU A 88 -3.90 7.38 12.12
C GLU A 88 -3.21 8.16 13.26
N VAL A 89 -2.13 7.61 13.84
CA VAL A 89 -1.32 8.28 14.86
C VAL A 89 -0.25 9.17 14.22
N LEU A 90 0.37 8.71 13.14
CA LEU A 90 1.41 9.44 12.41
C LEU A 90 0.87 10.61 11.57
N ALA A 91 -0.34 10.44 11.03
CA ALA A 91 -1.08 11.43 10.25
C ALA A 91 -2.41 11.74 10.95
N PRO A 92 -2.37 12.35 12.16
CA PRO A 92 -3.59 12.72 12.84
C PRO A 92 -4.35 13.66 11.91
N THR A 93 -5.60 13.33 11.61
CA THR A 93 -6.45 14.22 10.84
C THR A 93 -6.52 15.53 11.62
N THR A 94 -5.97 16.61 11.08
CA THR A 94 -6.23 17.96 11.57
C THR A 94 -7.72 18.21 11.34
N ALA A 95 -8.53 17.78 12.31
CA ALA A 95 -9.88 18.29 12.44
C ALA A 95 -9.73 19.79 12.68
N THR A 96 -10.05 20.56 11.64
CA THR A 96 -10.25 22.00 11.72
C THR A 96 -11.03 22.32 12.99
N GLU A 97 -10.39 23.03 13.92
CA GLU A 97 -11.09 23.77 14.97
C GLU A 97 -12.08 24.70 14.27
N VAL A 98 -13.36 24.38 14.37
CA VAL A 98 -14.43 25.35 14.12
C VAL A 98 -14.63 26.13 15.42
N GLY A 99 -14.40 27.43 15.33
CA GLY A 99 -14.54 28.38 16.45
C GLY A 99 -15.98 28.70 16.82
#